data_AF-A0A9D4BSL5-F1
#
_entry.id   AF-A0A9D4BSL5-F1
#
_cell.length_a   1.000
_cell.length_b   1.000
_cell.length_c   1.000
_cell.angle_alpha   90.00
_cell.angle_beta   90.00
_cell.angle_gamma   90.00
#
_symmetry.space_group_name_H-M   'P 1'
#
loop_
_entity.id
_entity.type
_entity.pdbx_description
1 polymer ?
#
loop_
_entity_poly.entity_id
_entity_poly.type
_entity_poly.pdbx_seq_one_letter_code
_entity_poly.pdbx_strand_id
1 'polypeptide(L)'
;MDETSDVTPQSKPKCVSASVWERFKALEKRTNDVTKRSTEKRIKHLQKNILQTVQEKLSSEEEKDILRQHNVSVDDSDKLKCEPNSLSSKTTEPDKKLCDNVKGNADSDILAHRKTDKFAELNAYLGVNDHLLRGVAIDGGVHCGLERQVEEAIKVGHIGTAEQLSDRLAMRNYAVRIAEAAEARDYMKRKKEEGDLAKAKKKQKLHWGFDHKQRWETKSNM
;
A
#
# COMPACT_ATOMS: atom_id res chain seq x y z
N MET A 1 -20.12 -11.19 1.13
CA MET A 1 -20.77 -10.70 -0.10
C MET A 1 -20.13 -11.46 -1.25
N ASP A 2 -20.49 -12.74 -1.43
CA ASP A 2 -20.05 -13.53 -2.59
C ASP A 2 -21.32 -13.93 -3.35
N GLU A 3 -21.63 -13.17 -4.39
CA GLU A 3 -22.63 -13.54 -5.39
C GLU A 3 -22.06 -14.68 -6.24
N THR A 4 -22.30 -15.91 -5.79
CA THR A 4 -22.17 -17.09 -6.65
C THR A 4 -23.33 -17.07 -7.64
N SER A 5 -23.11 -16.45 -8.79
CA SER A 5 -24.02 -16.52 -9.92
C SER A 5 -24.08 -17.96 -10.42
N ASP A 6 -25.22 -18.60 -10.16
CA ASP A 6 -25.56 -19.92 -10.63
C ASP A 6 -25.80 -19.84 -12.15
N VAL A 7 -24.72 -20.02 -12.93
CA VAL A 7 -24.79 -20.00 -14.40
C VAL A 7 -25.41 -21.32 -14.85
N THR A 8 -26.73 -21.28 -15.04
CA THR A 8 -27.47 -22.36 -15.69
C THR A 8 -26.86 -22.71 -17.06
N PRO A 9 -26.71 -24.00 -17.41
CA PRO A 9 -26.13 -24.40 -18.69
C PRO A 9 -27.03 -23.95 -19.83
N GLN A 10 -26.57 -22.96 -20.61
CA GLN A 10 -27.31 -22.45 -21.76
C GLN A 10 -27.53 -23.57 -22.78
N SER A 11 -28.79 -24.00 -22.90
CA SER A 11 -29.22 -24.97 -23.90
C SER A 11 -29.12 -24.38 -25.31
N LYS A 12 -28.99 -25.27 -26.30
CA LYS A 12 -28.85 -24.88 -27.71
C LYS A 12 -30.07 -24.08 -28.19
N PRO A 13 -29.90 -22.92 -28.85
CA PRO A 13 -31.01 -22.17 -29.43
C PRO A 13 -31.68 -22.92 -30.58
N LYS A 14 -33.03 -22.83 -30.65
CA LYS A 14 -33.89 -23.61 -31.56
C LYS A 14 -33.59 -23.41 -33.06
N CYS A 15 -33.02 -22.27 -33.44
CA CYS A 15 -32.79 -21.87 -34.83
C CYS A 15 -31.37 -22.13 -35.36
N VAL A 16 -30.49 -22.76 -34.57
CA VAL A 16 -29.09 -22.98 -34.95
C VAL A 16 -28.85 -24.47 -35.22
N SER A 17 -28.04 -24.83 -36.21
CA SER A 17 -27.65 -26.23 -36.43
C SER A 17 -26.76 -26.72 -35.29
N ALA A 18 -26.75 -28.03 -35.01
CA ALA A 18 -25.95 -28.58 -33.91
C ALA A 18 -24.45 -28.31 -34.12
N SER A 19 -23.98 -28.47 -35.36
CA SER A 19 -22.58 -28.21 -35.74
C SER A 19 -22.16 -26.75 -35.53
N VAL A 20 -23.03 -25.78 -35.86
CA VAL A 20 -22.71 -24.35 -35.65
C VAL A 20 -22.68 -24.02 -34.15
N TRP A 21 -23.58 -24.60 -33.36
CA TRP A 21 -23.58 -24.42 -31.90
C TRP A 21 -22.34 -25.03 -31.23
N GLU A 22 -21.90 -26.21 -31.65
CA GLU A 22 -20.67 -26.83 -31.17
C GLU A 22 -19.43 -26.00 -31.51
N ARG A 23 -19.35 -25.46 -32.74
CA ARG A 23 -18.28 -24.53 -33.13
C ARG A 23 -18.28 -23.27 -32.29
N PHE A 24 -19.45 -22.71 -31.98
CA PHE A 24 -19.59 -21.55 -31.10
C PHE A 24 -19.10 -21.87 -29.67
N LYS A 25 -19.52 -22.99 -29.09
CA LYS A 25 -19.06 -23.42 -27.75
C LYS A 25 -17.56 -23.73 -27.71
N ALA A 26 -17.00 -24.31 -28.77
CA ALA A 26 -15.57 -24.50 -28.91
C ALA A 26 -14.81 -23.15 -28.96
N LEU A 27 -15.37 -22.16 -29.65
CA LEU A 27 -14.80 -20.80 -29.73
C LEU A 27 -14.87 -20.06 -28.38
N GLU A 28 -16.02 -20.17 -27.68
CA GLU A 28 -16.22 -19.62 -26.35
C GLU A 28 -15.21 -20.21 -25.36
N LYS A 29 -15.06 -21.54 -25.36
CA LYS A 29 -14.05 -22.24 -24.55
C LYS A 29 -12.64 -21.75 -24.86
N ARG A 30 -12.27 -21.64 -26.14
CA ARG A 30 -10.95 -21.16 -26.56
C ARG A 30 -10.68 -19.73 -26.09
N THR A 31 -11.67 -18.85 -26.19
CA THR A 31 -11.55 -17.46 -25.74
C THR A 31 -11.37 -17.38 -24.22
N ASN A 32 -12.19 -18.13 -23.47
CA ASN A 32 -12.09 -18.21 -22.02
C ASN A 32 -10.73 -18.78 -21.58
N ASP A 33 -10.22 -19.80 -22.26
CA ASP A 33 -8.91 -20.39 -21.96
C ASP A 33 -7.76 -19.41 -22.24
N VAL A 34 -7.84 -18.61 -23.31
CA VAL A 34 -6.84 -17.56 -23.60
C VAL A 34 -6.85 -16.48 -22.52
N THR A 35 -8.05 -16.03 -22.11
CA THR A 35 -8.20 -15.05 -21.04
C THR A 35 -7.68 -15.59 -19.71
N LYS A 36 -8.01 -16.84 -19.35
CA LYS A 36 -7.50 -17.52 -18.15
C LYS A 36 -5.98 -17.64 -18.16
N ARG A 37 -5.38 -18.09 -19.27
CA ARG A 37 -3.91 -18.15 -19.41
C ARG A 37 -3.27 -16.78 -19.26
N SER A 38 -3.90 -15.73 -19.78
CA SER A 38 -3.42 -14.34 -19.63
C SER A 38 -3.48 -13.87 -18.18
N THR A 39 -4.60 -14.09 -17.49
CA THR A 39 -4.76 -13.73 -16.08
C THR A 39 -3.83 -14.53 -15.18
N GLU A 40 -3.68 -15.84 -15.42
CA GLU A 40 -2.75 -16.69 -14.68
C GLU A 40 -1.30 -16.25 -14.85
N LYS A 41 -0.89 -15.90 -16.08
CA LYS A 41 0.45 -15.35 -16.33
C LYS A 41 0.66 -14.04 -15.59
N ARG A 42 -0.33 -13.14 -15.62
CA ARG A 42 -0.30 -11.88 -14.87
C ARG A 42 -0.19 -12.13 -13.37
N ILE A 43 -0.99 -13.04 -12.82
CA ILE A 43 -0.98 -13.40 -11.40
C ILE A 43 0.39 -13.98 -11.00
N LYS A 44 0.92 -14.94 -11.77
CA LYS A 44 2.25 -15.50 -11.52
C LYS A 44 3.36 -14.45 -11.58
N HIS A 45 3.28 -13.52 -12.53
CA HIS A 45 4.23 -12.41 -12.62
C HIS A 45 4.15 -11.50 -11.39
N LEU A 46 2.94 -11.14 -10.96
CA LEU A 46 2.73 -10.34 -9.74
C LEU A 46 3.26 -11.07 -8.50
N GLN A 47 2.94 -12.36 -8.33
CA GLN A 47 3.47 -13.18 -7.23
C GLN A 47 4.99 -13.22 -7.23
N LYS A 48 5.62 -13.44 -8.39
CA LYS A 48 7.09 -13.42 -8.52
C LYS A 48 7.68 -12.06 -8.13
N ASN A 49 7.11 -10.97 -8.62
CA ASN A 49 7.58 -9.62 -8.30
C ASN A 49 7.44 -9.31 -6.80
N ILE A 50 6.33 -9.72 -6.18
CA ILE A 50 6.10 -9.56 -4.74
C ILE A 50 7.12 -10.38 -3.96
N LEU A 51 7.29 -11.66 -4.29
CA LEU A 51 8.27 -12.54 -3.64
C LEU A 51 9.69 -11.98 -3.76
N GLN A 52 10.07 -11.50 -4.94
CA GLN A 52 11.37 -10.86 -5.16
C GLN A 52 11.51 -9.59 -4.30
N THR A 53 10.48 -8.74 -4.26
CA THR A 53 10.48 -7.52 -3.43
C THR A 53 10.57 -7.86 -1.94
N VAL A 54 9.89 -8.91 -1.50
CA VAL A 54 9.94 -9.42 -0.13
C VAL A 54 11.32 -9.97 0.17
N GLN A 55 11.92 -10.74 -0.73
CA GLN A 55 13.27 -11.29 -0.56
C GLN A 55 14.35 -10.18 -0.55
N GLU A 56 14.24 -9.16 -1.41
CA GLU A 56 15.15 -8.01 -1.43
C GLU A 56 15.05 -7.19 -0.14
N LYS A 57 13.84 -7.07 0.42
CA LYS A 57 13.62 -6.36 1.69
C LYS A 57 14.05 -7.19 2.90
N LEU A 58 13.80 -8.50 2.87
CA LEU A 58 14.17 -9.48 3.90
C LEU A 58 15.61 -10.01 3.73
N SER A 59 16.49 -9.22 3.11
CA SER A 59 17.86 -9.64 2.86
C SER A 59 18.78 -9.49 4.07
N SER A 60 18.26 -8.98 5.19
CA SER A 60 18.96 -9.02 6.49
C SER A 60 18.87 -10.41 7.09
N GLU A 61 20.00 -10.94 7.56
CA GLU A 61 20.10 -12.26 8.19
C GLU A 61 19.26 -12.34 9.48
N GLU A 62 19.15 -11.21 10.19
CA GLU A 62 18.34 -11.05 11.40
C GLU A 62 16.83 -11.23 11.16
N GLU A 63 16.32 -10.76 10.00
CA GLU A 63 14.90 -10.88 9.67
C GLU A 63 14.53 -12.33 9.29
N LYS A 64 15.46 -13.08 8.72
CA LYS A 64 15.30 -14.51 8.45
C LYS A 64 15.29 -15.33 9.74
N ASP A 65 16.09 -14.94 10.74
CA ASP A 65 16.11 -15.60 12.04
C ASP A 65 14.83 -15.38 12.84
N ILE A 66 14.25 -14.17 12.80
CA ILE A 66 12.93 -13.90 13.39
C ILE A 66 11.84 -14.75 12.73
N LEU A 67 11.88 -14.92 11.41
CA LEU A 67 10.93 -15.78 10.69
C LEU A 67 11.10 -17.26 11.05
N ARG A 68 12.34 -17.73 11.22
CA ARG A 68 12.62 -19.10 11.73
C ARG A 68 12.09 -19.31 13.14
N GLN A 69 12.23 -18.32 14.03
CA GLN A 69 11.69 -18.36 15.40
C GLN A 69 10.16 -18.46 15.43
N HIS A 70 9.47 -17.91 14.42
CA HIS A 70 8.02 -17.97 14.28
C HIS A 70 7.53 -19.08 13.33
N ASN A 71 8.37 -20.10 13.03
CA ASN A 71 8.07 -21.24 12.15
C ASN A 71 7.67 -20.86 10.70
N VAL A 72 8.13 -19.72 10.18
CA VAL A 72 7.93 -19.32 8.79
C VAL A 72 9.18 -19.66 7.98
N SER A 73 9.09 -20.73 7.17
CA SER A 73 10.18 -21.13 6.27
C SER A 73 10.25 -20.19 5.06
N VAL A 74 11.39 -19.53 4.86
CA VAL A 74 11.68 -18.64 3.71
C VAL A 74 12.46 -19.37 2.61
N ASP A 75 12.95 -20.57 2.88
CA ASP A 75 13.75 -21.36 1.95
C ASP A 75 12.85 -22.22 1.05
N ASP A 76 12.34 -21.65 -0.05
CA ASP A 76 11.67 -22.39 -1.13
C ASP A 76 12.54 -22.40 -2.41
N SER A 77 13.68 -23.08 -2.34
CA SER A 77 14.38 -23.56 -3.55
C SER A 77 14.18 -25.05 -3.82
N ASP A 78 13.54 -25.81 -2.93
CA ASP A 78 13.27 -27.23 -3.15
C ASP A 78 11.94 -27.67 -2.54
N LYS A 79 10.89 -27.78 -3.39
CA LYS A 79 9.97 -28.95 -3.47
C LYS A 79 8.68 -28.61 -4.22
N LEU A 80 8.70 -28.86 -5.53
CA LEU A 80 7.54 -29.43 -6.20
C LEU A 80 7.42 -30.90 -5.76
N LYS A 81 6.44 -31.20 -4.90
CA LYS A 81 5.63 -32.44 -4.84
C LYS A 81 4.93 -32.51 -3.47
N CYS A 82 3.62 -32.25 -3.47
CA CYS A 82 2.74 -32.69 -2.40
C CYS A 82 2.27 -34.12 -2.71
N GLU A 83 2.35 -35.01 -1.73
CA GLU A 83 1.33 -36.03 -1.42
C GLU A 83 1.35 -36.25 0.11
N PRO A 84 0.24 -36.65 0.74
CA PRO A 84 -0.02 -36.47 2.16
C PRO A 84 0.28 -37.73 3.00
N ASN A 85 0.71 -37.57 4.25
CA ASN A 85 0.04 -38.15 5.43
C ASN A 85 0.82 -38.01 6.76
N SER A 86 0.01 -37.96 7.82
CA SER A 86 0.23 -38.38 9.21
C SER A 86 1.17 -37.59 10.14
N LEU A 87 0.53 -36.87 11.07
CA LEU A 87 0.59 -37.01 12.53
C LEU A 87 1.93 -37.47 13.16
N SER A 88 2.53 -36.59 13.98
CA SER A 88 3.17 -36.98 15.26
C SER A 88 3.54 -35.76 16.08
N SER A 89 2.86 -35.61 17.21
CA SER A 89 3.21 -34.79 18.37
C SER A 89 4.59 -35.13 18.96
N LYS A 90 5.30 -34.13 19.51
CA LYS A 90 5.94 -34.22 20.85
C LYS A 90 6.46 -32.87 21.34
N THR A 91 6.01 -32.52 22.53
CA THR A 91 6.45 -31.48 23.45
C THR A 91 7.84 -31.76 24.02
N THR A 92 8.64 -30.71 24.25
CA THR A 92 9.48 -30.51 25.46
C THR A 92 10.13 -29.12 25.45
N GLU A 93 9.85 -28.32 26.47
CA GLU A 93 10.65 -27.21 27.03
C GLU A 93 11.22 -27.71 28.38
N PRO A 94 12.10 -26.99 29.10
CA PRO A 94 13.08 -25.96 28.71
C PRO A 94 14.51 -26.29 29.24
N ASP A 95 15.54 -25.55 28.84
CA ASP A 95 16.70 -25.33 29.74
C ASP A 95 17.41 -24.00 29.48
N LYS A 96 17.56 -23.23 30.55
CA LYS A 96 18.23 -21.93 30.63
C LYS A 96 19.75 -22.10 30.57
N LYS A 97 20.43 -21.39 29.66
CA LYS A 97 21.80 -20.91 29.90
C LYS A 97 21.99 -19.50 29.33
N LEU A 98 22.31 -18.59 30.26
CA LEU A 98 22.86 -17.26 30.06
C LEU A 98 24.25 -17.37 29.42
N CYS A 99 24.49 -16.59 28.37
CA CYS A 99 25.80 -15.96 28.16
C CYS A 99 25.62 -14.59 27.50
N ASP A 100 26.23 -13.61 28.15
CA ASP A 100 26.40 -12.23 27.72
C ASP A 100 27.29 -12.11 26.47
N ASN A 101 27.21 -10.91 25.88
CA ASN A 101 27.97 -10.31 24.77
C ASN A 101 27.54 -10.67 23.35
N VAL A 102 26.87 -9.73 22.67
CA VAL A 102 27.26 -9.33 21.31
C VAL A 102 26.97 -7.84 21.08
N LYS A 103 27.96 -7.14 20.52
CA LYS A 103 27.91 -5.80 19.92
C LYS A 103 26.77 -5.66 18.90
N GLY A 104 25.98 -4.59 18.98
CA GLY A 104 25.02 -4.27 17.92
C GLY A 104 24.27 -2.96 18.13
N ASN A 105 24.97 -1.83 18.32
CA ASN A 105 24.34 -0.50 18.42
C ASN A 105 24.25 0.25 17.09
N ALA A 106 24.79 -0.27 15.98
CA ALA A 106 24.84 0.48 14.72
C ALA A 106 23.51 0.46 13.94
N ASP A 107 22.80 -0.67 13.93
CA ASP A 107 21.59 -0.83 13.11
C ASP A 107 20.33 -0.22 13.75
N SER A 108 20.27 -0.16 15.08
CA SER A 108 19.23 0.58 15.81
C SER A 108 19.32 2.08 15.54
N ASP A 109 20.54 2.61 15.48
CA ASP A 109 20.79 4.03 15.26
C ASP A 109 20.42 4.42 13.82
N ILE A 110 20.75 3.60 12.82
CA ILE A 110 20.39 3.86 11.41
C ILE A 110 18.86 3.83 11.19
N LEU A 111 18.16 2.87 11.80
CA LEU A 111 16.69 2.79 11.68
C LEU A 111 16.00 3.92 12.45
N ALA A 112 16.53 4.30 13.61
CA ALA A 112 16.08 5.47 14.34
C ALA A 112 16.28 6.75 13.52
N HIS A 113 17.46 6.92 12.91
CA HIS A 113 17.76 8.05 12.02
C HIS A 113 16.81 8.12 10.82
N ARG A 114 16.57 6.99 10.12
CA ARG A 114 15.59 6.97 9.02
C ARG A 114 14.16 7.30 9.46
N LYS A 115 13.77 6.96 10.70
CA LYS A 115 12.45 7.31 11.26
C LYS A 115 12.42 8.80 11.64
N THR A 116 13.49 9.34 12.22
CA THR A 116 13.58 10.77 12.55
C THR A 116 13.57 11.64 11.30
N ASP A 117 14.21 11.21 10.21
CA ASP A 117 14.25 11.97 8.95
C ASP A 117 12.86 12.06 8.31
N LYS A 118 12.15 10.93 8.25
CA LYS A 118 10.76 10.88 7.76
C LYS A 118 9.82 11.75 8.61
N PHE A 119 10.07 11.81 9.91
CA PHE A 119 9.29 12.63 10.83
C PHE A 119 9.64 14.12 10.71
N ALA A 120 10.92 14.45 10.49
CA ALA A 120 11.39 15.81 10.24
C ALA A 120 10.74 16.40 8.97
N GLU A 121 10.60 15.60 7.90
CA GLU A 121 9.86 16.00 6.70
C GLU A 121 8.37 16.32 7.00
N LEU A 122 7.74 15.55 7.90
CA LEU A 122 6.33 15.73 8.27
C LEU A 122 6.11 16.98 9.13
N ASN A 123 7.07 17.36 9.97
CA ASN A 123 6.98 18.56 10.80
C ASN A 123 6.74 19.84 9.99
N ALA A 124 7.22 19.90 8.73
CA ALA A 124 6.98 21.03 7.84
C ALA A 124 5.50 21.17 7.41
N TYR A 125 4.70 20.11 7.54
CA TYR A 125 3.28 20.08 7.19
C TYR A 125 2.36 20.17 8.41
N LEU A 126 2.90 20.01 9.62
CA LEU A 126 2.14 20.22 10.85
C LEU A 126 1.77 21.71 10.99
N GLY A 127 0.49 21.98 11.21
CA GLY A 127 0.00 23.33 11.48
C GLY A 127 -0.08 24.28 10.29
N VAL A 128 0.25 23.81 9.07
CA VAL A 128 0.13 24.63 7.84
C VAL A 128 -1.29 25.13 7.65
N ASN A 129 -2.30 24.36 8.03
CA ASN A 129 -3.72 24.70 7.87
C ASN A 129 -4.33 25.42 9.08
N ASP A 130 -3.59 25.65 10.17
CA ASP A 130 -4.13 26.25 11.41
C ASP A 130 -4.65 27.68 11.18
N HIS A 131 -4.13 28.39 10.17
CA HIS A 131 -4.59 29.71 9.79
C HIS A 131 -6.02 29.73 9.22
N LEU A 132 -6.51 28.61 8.67
CA LEU A 132 -7.89 28.47 8.19
C LEU A 132 -8.89 28.40 9.35
N LEU A 133 -8.44 27.95 10.52
CA LEU A 133 -9.24 27.82 11.74
C LEU A 133 -9.21 29.11 12.58
N ARG A 134 -8.25 30.01 12.34
CA ARG A 134 -8.09 31.28 13.05
C ARG A 134 -9.18 32.27 12.62
N GLY A 135 -10.34 32.21 13.27
CA GLY A 135 -11.46 33.11 13.03
C GLY A 135 -12.83 32.42 12.97
N VAL A 136 -12.84 31.09 12.86
CA VAL A 136 -14.04 30.30 13.09
C VAL A 136 -14.13 30.07 14.59
N ALA A 137 -15.01 30.80 15.26
CA ALA A 137 -15.37 30.46 16.63
C ALA A 137 -15.98 29.05 16.59
N ILE A 138 -15.25 28.06 17.09
CA ILE A 138 -15.80 26.72 17.38
C ILE A 138 -16.58 26.81 18.71
N ASP A 139 -17.34 27.89 18.90
CA ASP A 139 -18.21 28.07 20.05
C ASP A 139 -19.53 27.38 19.73
N GLY A 140 -19.66 26.13 20.19
CA GLY A 140 -20.90 25.34 20.06
C GLY A 140 -20.74 23.98 19.40
N GLY A 141 -19.51 23.53 19.14
CA GLY A 141 -19.27 22.16 18.69
C GLY A 141 -19.80 21.14 19.70
N VAL A 142 -20.51 20.12 19.24
CA VAL A 142 -20.94 19.00 20.08
C VAL A 142 -19.70 18.36 20.68
N HIS A 143 -19.49 18.53 21.99
CA HIS A 143 -18.36 17.94 22.69
C HIS A 143 -18.26 16.45 22.36
N CYS A 144 -17.06 16.04 21.94
CA CYS A 144 -16.69 14.65 21.76
C CYS A 144 -16.95 13.88 23.06
N GLY A 145 -17.27 12.58 22.99
CA GLY A 145 -17.52 11.77 24.19
C GLY A 145 -16.40 11.86 25.24
N LEU A 146 -15.13 11.98 24.83
CA LEU A 146 -13.98 12.18 25.73
C LEU A 146 -13.97 13.59 26.36
N GLU A 147 -14.34 14.63 25.61
CA GLU A 147 -14.41 16.01 26.13
C GLU A 147 -15.50 16.13 27.19
N ARG A 148 -16.65 15.47 26.99
CA ARG A 148 -17.71 15.39 28.02
C ARG A 148 -17.24 14.68 29.28
N GLN A 149 -16.49 13.59 29.13
CA GLN A 149 -15.94 12.86 30.29
C GLN A 149 -14.93 13.71 31.06
N VAL A 150 -14.11 14.51 30.37
CA VAL A 150 -13.20 15.48 31.01
C VAL A 150 -14.02 16.50 31.80
N GLU A 151 -15.04 17.10 31.20
CA GLU A 151 -15.90 18.07 31.90
C GLU A 151 -16.66 17.48 33.09
N GLU A 152 -17.18 16.26 32.95
CA GLU A 152 -17.85 15.52 34.02
C GLU A 152 -16.88 15.26 35.19
N ALA A 153 -15.65 14.80 34.91
CA ALA A 153 -14.63 14.61 35.93
C ALA A 153 -14.26 15.91 36.64
N ILE A 154 -14.19 17.03 35.92
CA ILE A 154 -13.95 18.36 36.50
C ILE A 154 -15.14 18.80 37.38
N LYS A 155 -16.38 18.62 36.91
CA LYS A 155 -17.60 18.96 37.65
C LYS A 155 -17.72 18.18 38.96
N VAL A 156 -17.35 16.90 38.95
CA VAL A 156 -17.34 16.04 40.15
C VAL A 156 -16.14 16.34 41.05
N GLY A 157 -15.07 16.96 40.53
CA GLY A 157 -13.86 17.32 41.28
C GLY A 157 -12.76 16.25 41.26
N HIS A 158 -12.85 15.25 40.38
CA HIS A 158 -11.82 14.22 40.21
C HIS A 158 -10.71 14.66 39.26
N ILE A 159 -9.83 15.54 39.75
CA ILE A 159 -8.77 16.18 38.96
C ILE A 159 -7.83 15.16 38.31
N GLY A 160 -7.38 14.13 39.04
CA GLY A 160 -6.45 13.14 38.49
C GLY A 160 -7.03 12.32 37.33
N THR A 161 -8.35 12.07 37.34
CA THR A 161 -9.00 11.39 36.20
C THR A 161 -9.19 12.32 35.02
N ALA A 162 -9.46 13.61 35.26
CA ALA A 162 -9.58 14.61 34.20
C ALA A 162 -8.25 14.80 33.47
N GLU A 163 -7.12 14.78 34.18
CA GLU A 163 -5.78 14.85 33.61
C GLU A 163 -5.48 13.68 32.67
N GLN A 164 -5.75 12.44 33.11
CA GLN A 164 -5.56 11.24 32.28
C GLN A 164 -6.41 11.28 31.00
N LEU A 165 -7.66 11.74 31.12
CA LEU A 165 -8.56 11.89 29.98
C LEU A 165 -8.10 13.01 29.05
N SER A 166 -7.54 14.10 29.59
CA SER A 166 -6.95 15.20 28.83
C SER A 166 -5.72 14.76 28.05
N ASP A 167 -4.80 14.02 28.66
CA ASP A 167 -3.62 13.47 27.98
C ASP A 167 -4.01 12.55 26.84
N ARG A 168 -5.03 11.69 27.08
CA ARG A 168 -5.60 10.84 26.04
C ARG A 168 -6.20 11.64 24.89
N LEU A 169 -6.95 12.71 25.20
CA LEU A 169 -7.52 13.61 24.19
C LEU A 169 -6.40 14.29 23.37
N ALA A 170 -5.36 14.77 24.05
CA ALA A 170 -4.21 15.42 23.43
C ALA A 170 -3.46 14.45 22.49
N MET A 171 -3.20 13.21 22.93
CA MET A 171 -2.59 12.18 22.08
C MET A 171 -3.44 11.88 20.84
N ARG A 172 -4.77 11.75 20.99
CA ARG A 172 -5.68 11.52 19.87
C ARG A 172 -5.63 12.66 18.87
N ASN A 173 -5.76 13.90 19.36
CA ASN A 173 -5.75 15.09 18.51
C ASN A 173 -4.40 15.24 17.81
N TYR A 174 -3.30 14.92 18.50
CA TYR A 174 -1.96 14.89 17.91
C TYR A 174 -1.83 13.84 16.80
N ALA A 175 -2.37 12.62 17.00
CA ALA A 175 -2.39 11.58 15.97
C ALA A 175 -3.18 12.01 14.73
N VAL A 176 -4.31 12.70 14.90
CA VAL A 176 -5.08 13.28 13.78
C VAL A 176 -4.24 14.30 13.02
N ARG A 177 -3.55 15.21 13.71
CA ARG A 177 -2.65 16.19 13.06
C ARG A 177 -1.53 15.54 12.27
N ILE A 178 -0.97 14.43 12.78
CA ILE A 178 0.04 13.65 12.04
C ILE A 178 -0.55 13.05 10.77
N ALA A 179 -1.76 12.49 10.84
CA ALA A 179 -2.43 11.90 9.68
C ALA A 179 -2.71 12.96 8.59
N GLU A 180 -3.22 14.14 8.98
CA GLU A 180 -3.44 15.27 8.09
C GLU A 180 -2.14 15.77 7.44
N ALA A 181 -1.06 15.88 8.22
CA ALA A 181 0.24 16.25 7.70
C ALA A 181 0.79 15.23 6.69
N ALA A 182 0.55 13.93 6.92
CA ALA A 182 0.92 12.88 5.97
C ALA A 182 0.13 12.99 4.66
N GLU A 183 -1.17 13.23 4.74
CA GLU A 183 -2.01 13.46 3.56
C GLU A 183 -1.56 14.70 2.77
N ALA A 184 -1.25 15.81 3.46
CA ALA A 184 -0.75 17.02 2.83
C ALA A 184 0.58 16.80 2.09
N ARG A 185 1.51 16.05 2.70
CA ARG A 185 2.78 15.66 2.07
C ARG A 185 2.54 14.86 0.79
N ASP A 186 1.66 13.86 0.86
CA ASP A 186 1.40 12.97 -0.27
C ASP A 186 0.67 13.70 -1.40
N TYR A 187 -0.24 14.62 -1.06
CA TYR A 187 -0.86 15.54 -2.00
C TYR A 187 0.18 16.40 -2.73
N MET A 188 1.14 16.99 -2.00
CA MET A 188 2.20 17.82 -2.60
C MET A 188 3.13 17.01 -3.51
N LYS A 189 3.45 15.76 -3.16
CA LYS A 189 4.20 14.85 -4.04
C LYS A 189 3.44 14.57 -5.32
N ARG A 190 2.16 14.16 -5.21
CA ARG A 190 1.29 13.91 -6.37
C ARG A 190 1.15 15.14 -7.26
N LYS A 191 1.00 16.34 -6.68
CA LYS A 191 0.91 17.59 -7.44
C LYS A 191 2.18 17.93 -8.21
N LYS A 192 3.36 17.67 -7.63
CA LYS A 192 4.64 17.84 -8.33
C LYS A 192 4.75 16.87 -9.51
N GLU A 193 4.46 15.60 -9.28
CA GLU A 193 4.48 14.57 -10.33
C GLU A 193 3.50 14.86 -11.47
N GLU A 194 2.26 15.25 -11.17
CA GLU A 194 1.28 15.70 -12.16
C GLU A 194 1.80 16.88 -12.98
N GLY A 195 2.43 17.86 -12.31
CA GLY A 195 3.04 19.01 -12.95
C GLY A 195 4.19 18.62 -13.90
N ASP A 196 5.03 17.68 -13.50
CA ASP A 196 6.17 17.23 -14.29
C ASP A 196 5.74 16.36 -15.47
N LEU A 197 4.72 15.50 -15.28
CA LEU A 197 4.07 14.78 -16.37
C LEU A 197 3.40 15.74 -17.36
N ALA A 198 2.75 16.80 -16.88
CA ALA A 198 2.16 17.82 -17.75
C ALA A 198 3.24 18.60 -18.52
N LYS A 199 4.35 18.99 -17.89
CA LYS A 199 5.50 19.61 -18.57
C LYS A 199 6.12 18.65 -19.60
N ALA A 200 6.29 17.38 -19.27
CA ALA A 200 6.81 16.37 -20.19
C ALA A 200 5.89 16.21 -21.41
N LYS A 201 4.57 16.11 -21.19
CA LYS A 201 3.57 16.08 -22.28
C LYS A 201 3.61 17.35 -23.14
N LYS A 202 3.76 18.54 -22.54
CA LYS A 202 3.91 19.81 -23.27
C LYS A 202 5.20 19.85 -24.11
N LYS A 203 6.32 19.37 -23.57
CA LYS A 203 7.61 19.26 -24.31
C LYS A 203 7.49 18.30 -25.50
N GLN A 204 6.80 17.17 -25.34
CA GLN A 204 6.55 16.20 -26.42
C GLN A 204 5.62 16.75 -27.51
N LYS A 205 4.72 17.70 -27.16
CA LYS A 205 3.76 18.31 -28.10
C LYS A 205 4.35 19.44 -28.95
N LEU A 206 5.64 19.78 -28.79
CA LEU A 206 6.37 20.72 -29.66
C LEU A 206 7.05 19.97 -30.81
N HIS A 207 6.27 19.60 -31.82
CA HIS A 207 6.78 19.18 -33.14
C HIS A 207 6.01 19.90 -34.26
N TRP A 208 5.79 21.20 -34.08
CA TRP A 208 5.38 22.11 -35.16
C TRP A 208 6.36 23.28 -35.06
N GLY A 209 7.33 23.50 -35.94
CA GLY A 209 7.37 23.22 -37.36
C GLY A 209 7.49 24.57 -38.07
N PHE A 210 8.62 25.25 -37.93
CA PHE A 210 8.99 26.36 -38.79
C PHE A 210 10.47 26.25 -39.17
N ASP A 211 10.72 25.34 -40.10
CA ASP A 211 11.94 25.33 -40.87
C ASP A 211 11.82 26.42 -41.95
N HIS A 212 11.89 27.70 -41.55
CA HIS A 212 11.67 28.84 -42.46
C HIS A 212 12.71 28.90 -43.59
N LYS A 213 13.87 28.25 -43.43
CA LYS A 213 15.06 28.55 -44.24
C LYS A 213 15.30 27.63 -45.43
N GLN A 214 14.66 26.46 -45.53
CA GLN A 214 14.97 25.49 -46.59
C GLN A 214 14.05 25.56 -47.83
N ARG A 215 13.03 26.45 -47.85
CA ARG A 215 12.06 26.52 -48.98
C ARG A 215 12.33 27.59 -50.05
N TRP A 216 13.19 28.57 -49.78
CA TRP A 216 13.52 29.65 -50.73
C TRP A 216 14.85 29.41 -51.45
N GLU A 217 15.74 28.60 -50.88
CA GLU A 217 16.99 28.22 -51.55
C GLU A 217 16.77 27.22 -52.70
N THR A 218 15.70 26.43 -52.68
CA THR A 218 15.39 25.47 -53.77
C THR A 218 14.65 26.09 -54.97
N LYS A 219 14.17 27.34 -54.86
CA LYS A 219 13.39 28.01 -55.92
C LYS A 219 14.18 29.06 -56.72
N SER A 220 15.48 29.22 -56.45
CA SER A 220 16.36 30.12 -57.24
C SER A 220 17.19 29.40 -58.31
N ASN A 221 16.90 28.13 -58.61
CA ASN A 221 17.64 27.34 -59.60
C ASN A 221 16.77 26.98 -60.83
N MET A 222 16.00 27.95 -61.34
CA MET A 222 15.29 27.91 -62.62
C MET A 222 15.54 29.18 -63.41
#